data_AF-K1QHU9-F1
#
_entry.id   AF-K1QHU9-F1
#
_cell.length_a   1.000
_cell.length_b   1.000
_cell.length_c   1.000
_cell.angle_alpha   90.00
_cell.angle_beta   90.00
_cell.angle_gamma   90.00
#
_symmetry.space_group_name_H-M   'P 1'
#
loop_
_entity.id
_entity.type
_entity.pdbx_description
1 polymer ?
#
loop_
_entity_poly.entity_id
_entity_poly.type
_entity_poly.pdbx_seq_one_letter_code
_entity_poly.pdbx_strand_id
1 'polypeptide(L)'
;MPDVEREIVTDTQEDSTFEFVRGLQNTNTRRKTEPDLGKFNDYLTKNDEHRNPEKIPVYDLEMHLARFVMNAKEASGEDYESDTFKSIQGSVNRYLAEKKLNINIITDKEFKHSCDVLLSKRKLLRQLGKGNREKRADPLTLEEIDILYEKNLLGTGIL
;
A
#
# COMPACT_ATOMS: atom_id res chain seq x y z
N MET A 1 -46.25 -3.32 16.28
CA MET A 1 -45.61 -3.92 15.10
C MET A 1 -45.27 -2.81 14.11
N PRO A 2 -44.05 -2.24 14.19
CA PRO A 2 -43.44 -1.61 13.02
C PRO A 2 -41.91 -1.82 13.01
N ASP A 3 -41.36 -2.80 12.29
CA ASP A 3 -39.89 -2.99 12.22
C ASP A 3 -39.37 -3.63 10.91
N VAL A 4 -40.15 -3.68 9.83
CA VAL A 4 -39.70 -4.35 8.58
C VAL A 4 -39.29 -3.36 7.49
N GLU A 5 -39.90 -2.17 7.44
CA GLU A 5 -39.64 -1.21 6.35
C GLU A 5 -38.39 -0.34 6.58
N ARG A 6 -37.91 -0.19 7.82
CA ARG A 6 -36.67 0.55 8.11
C ARG A 6 -35.40 -0.25 7.82
N GLU A 7 -35.48 -1.58 7.82
CA GLU A 7 -34.34 -2.48 7.61
C GLU A 7 -33.98 -2.61 6.12
N ILE A 8 -34.95 -2.47 5.21
CA ILE A 8 -34.75 -2.70 3.76
C ILE A 8 -34.25 -1.42 3.04
N VAL A 9 -34.66 -0.25 3.52
CA VAL A 9 -34.31 1.06 2.93
C VAL A 9 -32.88 1.49 3.31
N THR A 10 -32.37 1.05 4.45
CA THR A 10 -31.01 1.36 4.92
C THR A 10 -29.96 0.54 4.16
N ASP A 11 -30.24 -0.74 3.90
CA ASP A 11 -29.34 -1.67 3.20
C ASP A 11 -29.04 -1.23 1.74
N THR A 12 -30.05 -0.71 1.03
CA THR A 12 -29.91 -0.27 -0.37
C THR A 12 -29.22 1.08 -0.55
N GLN A 13 -29.27 1.95 0.47
CA GLN A 13 -28.71 3.30 0.38
C GLN A 13 -27.25 3.33 0.84
N GLU A 14 -26.87 2.55 1.86
CA GLU A 14 -25.49 2.38 2.30
C GLU A 14 -24.61 1.79 1.18
N ASP A 15 -25.08 0.74 0.50
CA ASP A 15 -24.37 0.13 -0.63
C ASP A 15 -24.06 1.13 -1.76
N SER A 16 -24.96 2.08 -2.02
CA SER A 16 -24.74 3.12 -3.04
C SER A 16 -23.61 4.09 -2.67
N THR A 17 -23.43 4.39 -1.37
CA THR A 17 -22.36 5.28 -0.89
C THR A 17 -21.00 4.59 -0.92
N PHE A 18 -20.93 3.30 -0.59
CA PHE A 18 -19.70 2.51 -0.70
C PHE A 18 -19.25 2.37 -2.15
N GLU A 19 -20.18 2.10 -3.08
CA GLU A 19 -19.87 2.02 -4.50
C GLU A 19 -19.45 3.38 -5.09
N PHE A 20 -20.03 4.50 -4.65
CA PHE A 20 -19.59 5.83 -5.05
C PHE A 20 -18.14 6.12 -4.63
N VAL A 21 -17.80 5.84 -3.36
CA VAL A 21 -16.43 6.01 -2.85
C VAL A 21 -15.48 5.06 -3.58
N ARG A 22 -15.85 3.79 -3.73
CA ARG A 22 -15.06 2.76 -4.44
C ARG A 22 -14.82 3.12 -5.91
N GLY A 23 -15.82 3.67 -6.58
CA GLY A 23 -15.74 4.15 -7.96
C GLY A 23 -14.78 5.33 -8.15
N LEU A 24 -14.60 6.15 -7.11
CA LEU A 24 -13.68 7.29 -7.10
C LEU A 24 -12.28 6.95 -6.56
N GLN A 25 -12.06 5.74 -6.04
CA GLN A 25 -10.72 5.30 -5.65
C GLN A 25 -9.80 5.22 -6.88
N ASN A 26 -8.56 5.66 -6.71
CA ASN A 26 -7.58 5.64 -7.77
C ASN A 26 -7.38 4.20 -8.31
N THR A 27 -7.62 4.02 -9.61
CA THR A 27 -7.58 2.71 -10.27
C THR A 27 -6.22 2.02 -10.14
N ASN A 28 -5.13 2.80 -10.15
CA ASN A 28 -3.76 2.28 -9.96
C ASN A 28 -3.57 1.72 -8.55
N THR A 29 -4.19 2.36 -7.57
CA THR A 29 -4.15 1.95 -6.17
C THR A 29 -4.91 0.66 -5.93
N ARG A 30 -6.04 0.45 -6.62
CA ARG A 30 -6.80 -0.81 -6.58
C ARG A 30 -6.02 -1.96 -7.21
N ARG A 31 -5.48 -1.74 -8.43
CA ARG A 31 -4.69 -2.74 -9.17
C ARG A 31 -3.46 -3.25 -8.42
N LYS A 32 -2.84 -2.42 -7.58
CA LYS A 32 -1.64 -2.79 -6.82
C LYS A 32 -1.94 -3.54 -5.52
N THR A 33 -3.14 -3.36 -4.96
CA THR A 33 -3.47 -3.86 -3.62
C THR A 33 -3.51 -5.39 -3.61
N GLU A 34 -4.15 -6.02 -4.59
CA GLU A 34 -4.23 -7.49 -4.70
C GLU A 34 -2.84 -8.17 -4.86
N PRO A 35 -1.97 -7.78 -5.82
CA PRO A 35 -0.64 -8.37 -5.92
C PRO A 35 0.24 -8.18 -4.68
N ASP A 36 0.19 -7.01 -4.05
CA ASP A 36 0.99 -6.73 -2.85
C ASP A 36 0.47 -7.52 -1.64
N LEU A 37 -0.85 -7.68 -1.52
CA LEU A 37 -1.46 -8.54 -0.49
C LEU A 37 -1.11 -10.02 -0.71
N GLY A 38 -1.09 -10.47 -1.97
CA GLY A 38 -0.65 -11.81 -2.35
C GLY A 38 0.76 -12.12 -1.83
N LYS A 39 1.71 -11.20 -2.00
CA LYS A 39 3.08 -11.36 -1.46
C LYS A 39 3.10 -11.53 0.06
N PHE A 40 2.26 -10.79 0.77
CA PHE A 40 2.18 -10.90 2.23
C PHE A 40 1.55 -12.23 2.65
N ASN A 41 0.45 -12.65 2.02
CA ASN A 41 -0.20 -13.94 2.30
C ASN A 41 0.70 -15.13 1.96
N ASP A 42 1.45 -15.07 0.86
CA ASP A 42 2.45 -16.07 0.50
C ASP A 42 3.53 -16.17 1.56
N TYR A 43 3.98 -15.03 2.09
CA TYR A 43 4.93 -15.01 3.19
C TYR A 43 4.35 -15.63 4.47
N LEU A 44 3.13 -15.27 4.85
CA LEU A 44 2.45 -15.86 6.01
C LEU A 44 2.37 -17.38 5.87
N THR A 45 1.90 -17.87 4.73
CA THR A 45 1.77 -19.31 4.44
C THR A 45 3.11 -20.03 4.50
N LYS A 46 4.18 -19.42 3.98
CA LYS A 46 5.56 -19.97 4.07
C LYS A 46 6.10 -20.02 5.49
N ASN A 47 5.52 -19.26 6.42
CA ASN A 47 5.91 -19.18 7.82
C ASN A 47 4.83 -19.78 8.75
N ASP A 48 4.07 -20.77 8.26
CA ASP A 48 3.08 -21.55 9.03
C ASP A 48 1.90 -20.71 9.58
N GLU A 49 1.63 -19.55 8.96
CA GLU A 49 0.45 -18.74 9.26
C GLU A 49 -0.55 -18.83 8.09
N HIS A 50 -1.65 -19.55 8.32
CA HIS A 50 -2.68 -19.80 7.31
C HIS A 50 -3.94 -18.94 7.50
N ARG A 51 -4.02 -18.14 8.57
CA ARG A 51 -5.13 -17.20 8.76
C ARG A 51 -4.98 -16.03 7.79
N ASN A 52 -6.11 -15.55 7.27
CA ASN A 52 -6.10 -14.26 6.58
C ASN A 52 -5.68 -13.13 7.55
N PRO A 53 -5.05 -12.05 7.06
CA PRO A 53 -4.57 -10.95 7.91
C PRO A 53 -5.60 -10.39 8.88
N GLU A 54 -6.89 -10.33 8.50
CA GLU A 54 -7.97 -9.83 9.34
C GLU A 54 -8.39 -10.77 10.49
N LYS A 55 -7.91 -12.01 10.50
CA LYS A 55 -8.18 -13.02 11.52
C LYS A 55 -6.99 -13.27 12.45
N ILE A 56 -5.85 -12.62 12.18
CA ILE A 56 -4.65 -12.74 13.00
C ILE A 56 -4.79 -11.79 14.21
N PRO A 57 -4.49 -12.24 15.44
CA PRO A 57 -4.43 -11.37 16.61
C PRO A 57 -3.47 -10.20 16.39
N VAL A 58 -3.82 -9.01 16.90
CA VAL A 58 -3.06 -7.76 16.66
C VAL A 58 -1.56 -7.91 16.92
N TYR A 59 -1.19 -8.55 18.04
CA TYR A 59 0.21 -8.78 18.39
C TYR A 59 0.93 -9.71 17.38
N ASP A 60 0.27 -10.80 16.97
CA ASP A 60 0.83 -11.74 16.00
C ASP A 60 0.98 -11.08 14.63
N LEU A 61 -0.02 -10.29 14.22
CA LEU A 61 -0.01 -9.54 12.97
C LEU A 61 1.15 -8.55 12.94
N GLU A 62 1.39 -7.83 14.04
CA GLU A 62 2.52 -6.93 14.19
C GLU A 62 3.87 -7.64 14.04
N MET A 63 4.03 -8.80 14.69
CA MET A 63 5.25 -9.60 14.57
C MET A 63 5.44 -10.16 13.15
N HIS A 64 4.36 -10.57 12.48
CA HIS A 64 4.41 -11.03 11.10
C HIS A 64 4.79 -9.90 10.14
N LEU A 65 4.25 -8.69 10.32
CA LEU A 65 4.64 -7.51 9.54
C LEU A 65 6.12 -7.17 9.72
N ALA A 66 6.61 -7.18 10.97
CA ALA A 66 8.03 -6.93 11.25
C ALA A 66 8.95 -7.97 10.59
N ARG A 67 8.62 -9.26 10.73
CA ARG A 67 9.41 -10.35 10.13
C ARG A 67 9.33 -10.36 8.60
N PHE A 68 8.17 -10.02 8.04
CA PHE A 68 8.00 -9.85 6.59
C PHE A 68 8.97 -8.80 6.05
N VAL A 69 9.00 -7.61 6.67
CA VAL A 69 9.91 -6.54 6.27
C VAL A 69 11.39 -6.94 6.43
N MET A 70 11.71 -7.70 7.47
CA MET A 70 13.08 -8.14 7.72
C MET A 70 13.56 -9.16 6.70
N ASN A 71 12.72 -10.16 6.38
CA ASN A 71 13.13 -11.42 5.76
C ASN A 71 12.58 -11.68 4.37
N ALA A 72 11.48 -11.02 3.96
CA ALA A 72 10.87 -11.32 2.68
C ALA A 72 11.78 -10.89 1.52
N LYS A 73 11.78 -11.72 0.49
CA LYS A 73 12.62 -11.61 -0.71
C LYS A 73 11.77 -11.79 -1.95
N GLU A 74 12.27 -11.27 -3.07
CA GLU A 74 11.68 -11.50 -4.38
C GLU A 74 11.73 -12.98 -4.78
N ALA A 75 11.00 -13.36 -5.82
CA ALA A 75 11.01 -14.72 -6.34
C ALA A 75 12.41 -15.17 -6.79
N SER A 76 13.27 -14.23 -7.19
CA SER A 76 14.69 -14.46 -7.52
C SER A 76 15.57 -14.75 -6.29
N GLY A 77 15.07 -14.53 -5.07
CA GLY A 77 15.86 -14.57 -3.83
C GLY A 77 16.59 -13.25 -3.50
N GLU A 78 16.49 -12.24 -4.36
CA GLU A 78 17.03 -10.92 -4.06
C GLU A 78 16.19 -10.15 -3.03
N ASP A 79 16.84 -9.20 -2.36
CA ASP A 79 16.10 -8.24 -1.52
C ASP A 79 15.26 -7.30 -2.38
N TYR A 80 14.05 -7.03 -1.90
CA TYR A 80 13.18 -6.01 -2.49
C TYR A 80 13.82 -4.63 -2.48
N GLU A 81 13.39 -3.78 -3.42
CA GLU A 81 13.69 -2.34 -3.40
C GLU A 81 13.19 -1.65 -2.12
N SER A 82 13.89 -0.58 -1.71
CA SER A 82 13.58 0.12 -0.45
C SER A 82 12.11 0.55 -0.32
N ASP A 83 11.46 1.02 -1.38
CA ASP A 83 10.07 1.51 -1.28
C ASP A 83 9.00 0.42 -1.50
N THR A 84 9.40 -0.78 -1.90
CA THR A 84 8.46 -1.90 -2.11
C THR A 84 7.77 -2.30 -0.81
N PHE A 85 8.51 -2.41 0.30
CA PHE A 85 7.91 -2.73 1.60
C PHE A 85 6.90 -1.68 2.07
N LYS A 86 7.18 -0.40 1.85
CA LYS A 86 6.24 0.68 2.19
C LYS A 86 4.97 0.60 1.34
N SER A 87 5.11 0.26 0.06
CA SER A 87 3.96 0.01 -0.81
C SER A 87 3.10 -1.14 -0.29
N ILE A 88 3.73 -2.27 0.05
CA ILE A 88 3.02 -3.45 0.53
C ILE A 88 2.31 -3.15 1.85
N GLN A 89 2.96 -2.46 2.81
CA GLN A 89 2.32 -2.02 4.05
C GLN A 89 1.07 -1.17 3.77
N GLY A 90 1.15 -0.23 2.82
CA GLY A 90 0.00 0.58 2.42
C GLY A 90 -1.15 -0.24 1.80
N SER A 91 -0.82 -1.26 1.01
CA SER A 91 -1.79 -2.20 0.43
C SER A 91 -2.46 -3.05 1.51
N VAL A 92 -1.70 -3.61 2.45
CA VAL A 92 -2.24 -4.39 3.58
C VAL A 92 -3.11 -3.51 4.48
N ASN A 93 -2.69 -2.28 4.79
CA ASN A 93 -3.48 -1.36 5.60
C ASN A 93 -4.84 -1.05 4.96
N ARG A 94 -4.86 -0.80 3.65
CA ARG A 94 -6.09 -0.56 2.90
C ARG A 94 -7.02 -1.77 2.95
N TYR A 95 -6.47 -2.97 2.74
CA TYR A 95 -7.22 -4.21 2.84
C TYR A 95 -7.88 -4.39 4.22
N LEU A 96 -7.13 -4.16 5.30
CA LEU A 96 -7.65 -4.28 6.67
C LEU A 96 -8.76 -3.25 6.96
N ALA A 97 -8.61 -2.03 6.45
CA ALA A 97 -9.63 -0.99 6.56
C ALA A 97 -10.93 -1.39 5.82
N GLU A 98 -10.83 -2.00 4.63
CA GLU A 98 -11.98 -2.51 3.88
C GLU A 98 -12.68 -3.68 4.60
N LYS A 99 -11.94 -4.46 5.40
CA LYS A 99 -12.51 -5.50 6.27
C LYS A 99 -13.19 -4.97 7.54
N LYS A 100 -13.35 -3.64 7.67
CA LYS A 100 -13.98 -2.95 8.80
C LYS A 100 -13.31 -3.27 10.15
N LEU A 101 -12.01 -3.57 10.12
CA LEU A 101 -11.25 -3.64 11.36
C LEU A 101 -10.94 -2.22 11.84
N ASN A 102 -11.14 -1.98 13.13
CA ASN A 102 -10.76 -0.71 13.76
C ASN A 102 -9.26 -0.72 14.13
N ILE A 103 -8.41 -0.98 13.14
CA ILE A 103 -6.94 -0.95 13.27
C ILE A 103 -6.33 -0.26 12.06
N ASN A 104 -5.20 0.41 12.28
CA ASN A 104 -4.38 1.04 11.26
C ASN A 104 -2.91 0.67 11.49
N ILE A 105 -2.37 -0.18 10.64
CA ILE A 105 -1.02 -0.74 10.78
C ILE A 105 0.11 0.26 10.48
N ILE A 106 -0.23 1.51 10.15
CA ILE A 106 0.71 2.59 9.87
C ILE A 106 0.76 3.58 11.04
N THR A 107 -0.38 3.87 11.68
CA THR A 107 -0.48 4.94 12.69
C THR A 107 -0.70 4.43 14.11
N ASP A 108 -1.26 3.24 14.28
CA ASP A 108 -1.61 2.74 15.61
C ASP A 108 -0.35 2.27 16.34
N LYS A 109 -0.33 2.53 17.66
CA LYS A 109 0.84 2.28 18.53
C LYS A 109 1.18 0.80 18.62
N GLU A 110 0.18 -0.07 18.45
CA GLU A 110 0.31 -1.52 18.43
C GLU A 110 1.20 -1.99 17.28
N PHE A 111 1.33 -1.18 16.21
CA PHE A 111 2.12 -1.47 15.01
C PHE A 111 3.44 -0.70 14.92
N LYS A 112 3.88 -0.10 16.04
CA LYS A 112 5.07 0.74 16.07
C LYS A 112 6.35 -0.03 15.72
N HIS A 113 6.47 -1.27 16.17
CA HIS A 113 7.69 -2.04 15.98
C HIS A 113 7.92 -2.41 14.51
N SER A 114 6.90 -2.86 13.78
CA SER A 114 6.99 -3.14 12.34
C SER A 114 7.27 -1.87 11.54
N CYS A 115 6.74 -0.72 11.97
CA CYS A 115 7.08 0.58 11.37
C CYS A 115 8.56 0.96 11.59
N ASP A 116 9.09 0.77 12.80
CA ASP A 116 10.51 1.02 13.11
C ASP A 116 11.44 0.06 12.33
N VAL A 117 11.05 -1.20 12.20
CA VAL A 117 11.75 -2.20 11.36
C VAL A 117 11.72 -1.79 9.89
N LEU A 118 10.58 -1.29 9.38
CA LEU A 118 10.45 -0.76 8.02
C LEU A 118 11.38 0.42 7.76
N LEU A 119 11.41 1.40 8.66
CA LEU A 119 12.30 2.54 8.54
C LEU A 119 13.77 2.11 8.51
N SER A 120 14.14 1.17 9.40
CA SER A 120 15.49 0.63 9.50
C SER A 120 15.90 -0.17 8.26
N LYS A 121 15.03 -1.09 7.78
CA LYS A 121 15.26 -1.88 6.57
C LYS A 121 15.39 -0.97 5.34
N ARG A 122 14.55 0.07 5.22
CA ARG A 122 14.65 1.05 4.12
C ARG A 122 15.99 1.78 4.12
N LYS A 123 16.49 2.17 5.29
CA LYS A 123 17.81 2.80 5.43
C LYS A 123 18.92 1.84 4.99
N LEU A 124 18.87 0.58 5.43
CA LEU A 124 19.83 -0.46 5.03
C LEU A 124 19.82 -0.69 3.52
N LEU A 125 18.65 -0.88 2.90
CA LEU A 125 18.54 -1.14 1.46
C LEU A 125 19.08 0.01 0.61
N ARG A 126 18.89 1.27 1.07
CA ARG A 126 19.50 2.43 0.40
C ARG A 126 21.02 2.44 0.50
N GLN A 127 21.58 2.02 1.64
CA GLN A 127 23.03 1.89 1.81
C GLN A 127 23.61 0.79 0.92
N LEU A 128 22.83 -0.27 0.65
CA LEU A 128 23.18 -1.38 -0.25
C LEU A 128 22.93 -1.07 -1.74
N GLY A 129 22.62 0.17 -2.11
CA GLY A 129 22.37 0.56 -3.49
C GLY A 129 20.97 0.22 -4.03
N LYS A 130 20.11 -0.48 -3.27
CA LYS A 130 18.70 -0.76 -3.62
C LYS A 130 17.76 0.43 -3.31
N GLY A 131 18.31 1.64 -3.37
CA GLY A 131 17.59 2.89 -3.27
C GLY A 131 17.11 3.36 -4.66
N ASN A 132 16.14 4.26 -4.70
CA ASN A 132 15.56 4.73 -5.96
C ASN A 132 16.41 5.80 -6.68
N ARG A 133 17.73 5.87 -6.40
CA ARG A 133 18.61 6.95 -6.91
C ARG A 133 18.83 6.84 -8.42
N GLU A 134 18.95 5.62 -8.93
CA GLU A 134 19.18 5.37 -10.36
C GLU A 134 17.92 5.58 -11.21
N LYS A 135 16.73 5.43 -10.62
CA LYS A 135 15.44 5.72 -11.28
C LYS A 135 14.99 7.16 -11.08
N ARG A 136 15.87 8.04 -10.58
CA ARG A 136 15.56 9.46 -10.49
C ARG A 136 15.43 9.99 -11.91
N ALA A 137 14.34 10.68 -12.20
CA ALA A 137 14.21 11.38 -13.47
C ALA A 137 15.39 12.36 -13.62
N ASP A 138 16.07 12.30 -14.76
CA ASP A 138 17.04 13.31 -15.12
C ASP A 138 16.32 14.66 -15.28
N PRO A 139 16.98 15.77 -14.92
CA PRO A 139 16.42 17.08 -15.19
C PRO A 139 16.27 17.23 -16.71
N LEU A 140 15.14 17.80 -17.14
CA LEU A 140 14.97 18.17 -18.54
C LEU A 140 16.09 19.12 -18.96
N THR A 141 16.68 18.87 -20.13
CA THR A 141 17.62 19.82 -20.73
C THR A 141 16.87 21.08 -21.18
N LEU A 142 17.60 22.19 -21.40
CA LEU A 142 16.99 23.40 -21.96
C LEU A 142 16.35 23.13 -23.33
N GLU A 143 16.97 22.29 -24.14
CA GLU A 143 16.46 21.87 -25.45
C GLU A 143 15.15 21.06 -25.32
N GLU A 144 15.05 20.16 -24.35
CA GLU A 144 13.82 19.41 -24.08
C GLU A 144 12.71 20.34 -23.56
N ILE A 145 13.05 21.32 -22.73
CA ILE A 145 12.12 22.35 -22.25
C ILE A 145 11.59 23.17 -23.44
N ASP A 146 12.46 23.61 -24.34
CA ASP A 146 12.08 24.38 -25.54
C ASP A 146 11.15 23.57 -26.45
N ILE A 147 11.46 22.29 -26.71
CA ILE A 147 10.60 21.38 -27.47
C ILE A 147 9.21 21.23 -26.81
N LEU A 148 9.15 21.18 -25.48
CA LEU A 148 7.89 21.06 -24.76
C LEU A 148 7.05 22.36 -24.84
N TYR A 149 7.69 23.53 -24.87
CA TYR A 149 7.03 24.81 -25.14
C TYR A 149 6.54 24.92 -26.58
N GLU A 150 7.36 24.57 -27.58
CA GLU A 150 6.98 24.56 -29.00
C GLU A 150 5.77 23.65 -29.26
N LYS A 151 5.72 22.50 -28.57
CA LYS A 151 4.62 21.54 -28.68
C LYS A 151 3.40 21.91 -27.83
N ASN A 152 3.39 23.04 -27.14
CA ASN A 152 2.33 23.47 -26.21
C ASN A 152 1.99 22.41 -25.14
N LEU A 153 2.99 21.63 -24.71
CA LEU A 153 2.84 20.59 -23.68
C LEU A 153 3.08 21.13 -22.26
N LEU A 154 3.66 22.33 -22.17
CA LEU A 154 3.77 23.10 -20.95
C LEU A 154 2.73 24.23 -20.98
N GLY A 155 2.25 24.63 -19.80
CA GLY A 155 1.31 25.74 -19.69
C GLY A 155 1.85 26.97 -20.42
N THR A 156 0.98 27.70 -21.13
CA THR A 156 1.36 28.94 -21.81
C THR A 156 1.79 29.93 -20.73
N GLY A 157 3.10 30.00 -20.49
CA GLY A 157 3.71 30.90 -19.53
C GLY A 157 3.49 32.33 -19.97
N ILE A 158 2.32 32.88 -19.67
CA ILE A 158 2.13 34.32 -19.63
C ILE A 158 2.79 34.76 -18.32
N LEU A 159 4.06 35.18 -18.44
CA LEU A 159 4.75 35.98 -17.44
C LEU A 159 4.21 37.41 -17.46
#